data_AF-A0A5K1JUC8-F1
#
_entry.id   AF-A0A5K1JUC8-F1
#
_cell.length_a   1.000
_cell.length_b   1.000
_cell.length_c   1.000
_cell.angle_alpha   90.00
_cell.angle_beta   90.00
_cell.angle_gamma   90.00
#
_symmetry.space_group_name_H-M   'P 1'
#
loop_
_entity.id
_entity.type
_entity.pdbx_description
1 polymer ?
#
loop_
_entity_poly.entity_id
_entity_poly.type
_entity_poly.pdbx_seq_one_letter_code
_entity_poly.pdbx_strand_id
1 'polypeptide(L)'
;MCSDENGAPHAARYLNAQLAVLHENAQKCLEEHDQARTEENKHFYALAEFTVLKPGHVDAAFHATFARGRDEAGAIFLFLLIPMLLTSLGRLPSQHVKLSADLVVSYRLAFETRRIVGNDVKIGGHGSAISIVILDFKKPTFVSVEPEVTAGRDVLIRYLNEYFELLHVAGHHVLFSLPQFGPQSGMPMVIDHSLMSTSQLWVGDIHGITVNQINAHLTSVWLKSAMLAQHDTKVGIDWRTRCLSEFSSSSHGARSYGRFKVKFGPPRVEILCSKEVVVYFNIEELDLFKWDDFTVAPERSYKGWKVAMIVNVLYSKECEDQVVNIKLDLS
;
A
#
# COMPACT_ATOMS: atom_id res chain seq x y z
N MET A 1 6.69 -9.77 -22.07
CA MET A 1 6.27 -9.83 -20.66
C MET A 1 5.53 -11.14 -20.49
N CYS A 2 5.82 -11.91 -19.44
CA CYS A 2 5.10 -13.15 -19.18
C CYS A 2 3.63 -12.80 -18.90
N SER A 3 2.70 -13.28 -19.73
CA SER A 3 1.27 -12.95 -19.66
C SER A 3 0.56 -13.60 -18.47
N ASP A 4 1.21 -14.60 -17.87
CA ASP A 4 0.57 -15.56 -16.95
C ASP A 4 0.90 -15.23 -15.48
N GLU A 5 1.65 -14.17 -15.24
CA GLU A 5 2.20 -13.78 -13.93
C GLU A 5 1.82 -12.34 -13.59
N ASN A 6 1.82 -12.02 -12.29
CA ASN A 6 1.65 -10.66 -11.80
C ASN A 6 2.74 -9.75 -12.39
N GLY A 7 2.35 -8.73 -13.15
CA GLY A 7 3.26 -7.78 -13.80
C GLY A 7 3.84 -6.73 -12.86
N ALA A 8 3.46 -6.71 -11.58
CA ALA A 8 3.92 -5.72 -10.61
C ALA A 8 5.45 -5.60 -10.49
N PRO A 9 6.25 -6.69 -10.45
CA PRO A 9 7.71 -6.58 -10.39
C PRO A 9 8.29 -5.82 -11.58
N HIS A 10 7.74 -6.06 -12.77
CA HIS A 10 8.15 -5.34 -13.97
C HIS A 10 7.71 -3.88 -13.93
N ALA A 11 6.51 -3.61 -13.42
CA ALA A 11 5.99 -2.25 -13.27
C ALA A 11 6.83 -1.45 -12.26
N ALA A 12 7.16 -2.02 -11.11
CA ALA A 12 8.04 -1.40 -10.11
C ALA A 12 9.41 -1.09 -10.70
N ARG A 13 10.02 -2.03 -11.41
CA ARG A 13 11.30 -1.80 -12.11
C ARG A 13 11.21 -0.64 -13.11
N TYR A 14 10.10 -0.55 -13.85
CA TYR A 14 9.89 0.52 -14.83
C TYR A 14 9.68 1.90 -14.17
N LEU A 15 8.99 1.95 -13.03
CA LEU A 15 8.83 3.17 -12.23
C LEU A 15 10.17 3.63 -11.64
N ASN A 16 10.96 2.71 -11.07
CA ASN A 16 12.29 3.00 -10.54
C ASN A 16 13.24 3.51 -11.63
N ALA A 17 13.17 2.93 -12.84
CA ALA A 17 13.97 3.40 -13.97
C ALA A 17 13.62 4.84 -14.37
N GLN A 18 12.35 5.22 -14.36
CA GLN A 18 11.94 6.60 -14.62
C GLN A 18 12.49 7.56 -13.55
N LEU A 19 12.34 7.24 -12.27
CA LEU A 19 12.86 8.06 -11.18
C LEU A 19 14.39 8.21 -11.27
N ALA A 20 15.11 7.14 -11.59
CA ALA A 20 16.55 7.18 -11.78
C ALA A 20 16.97 8.11 -12.93
N VAL A 21 16.28 8.04 -14.08
CA VAL A 21 16.56 8.93 -15.22
C VAL A 21 16.23 10.39 -14.87
N LEU A 22 15.12 10.64 -14.19
CA LEU A 22 14.75 12.00 -13.77
C LEU A 22 15.77 12.58 -12.77
N HIS A 23 16.29 11.76 -11.85
CA HIS A 23 17.37 12.13 -10.94
C HIS A 23 18.67 12.46 -11.69
N GLU A 24 19.09 11.62 -12.64
CA GLU A 24 20.27 11.89 -13.47
C GLU A 24 20.12 13.19 -14.29
N ASN A 25 18.93 13.45 -14.84
CA ASN A 25 18.64 14.70 -15.55
C ASN A 25 18.72 15.92 -14.61
N ALA A 26 18.20 15.80 -13.39
CA ALA A 26 18.29 16.84 -12.37
C ALA A 26 19.76 17.13 -11.96
N GLN A 27 20.59 16.09 -11.84
CA GLN A 27 22.02 16.24 -11.57
C GLN A 27 22.75 16.96 -12.72
N LYS A 28 22.54 16.50 -13.97
CA LYS A 28 23.14 17.16 -15.15
C LYS A 28 22.73 18.62 -15.27
N CYS A 29 21.48 18.95 -14.96
CA CYS A 29 21.01 20.34 -14.93
C CYS A 29 21.85 21.20 -13.97
N LEU A 30 22.19 20.68 -12.79
CA LEU A 30 23.03 21.38 -11.81
C LEU A 30 24.51 21.47 -12.18
N GLU A 31 25.01 20.53 -12.99
CA GLU A 31 26.40 20.48 -13.46
C GLU A 31 26.63 21.37 -14.69
N GLU A 32 25.68 21.41 -15.62
CA GLU A 32 25.80 22.13 -16.89
C GLU A 32 25.32 23.59 -16.80
N HIS A 33 24.57 23.94 -15.77
CA HIS A 33 23.96 25.26 -15.62
C HIS A 33 24.15 25.81 -14.20
N ASP A 34 25.18 26.62 -13.98
CA ASP A 34 25.45 27.27 -12.69
C ASP A 34 24.26 28.12 -12.19
N GLN A 35 23.55 28.76 -13.14
CA GLN A 35 22.33 29.53 -12.87
C GLN A 35 21.08 28.68 -12.57
N ALA A 36 21.18 27.35 -12.56
CA ALA A 36 20.05 26.50 -12.21
C ALA A 36 19.65 26.65 -10.74
N ARG A 37 20.57 26.99 -9.83
CA ARG A 37 20.32 27.10 -8.38
C ARG A 37 19.58 28.38 -7.96
N THR A 38 18.50 28.71 -8.67
CA THR A 38 17.58 29.81 -8.31
C THR A 38 16.28 29.24 -7.75
N GLU A 39 15.58 30.02 -6.93
CA GLU A 39 14.26 29.64 -6.40
C GLU A 39 13.27 29.29 -7.51
N GLU A 40 13.30 30.03 -8.63
CA GLU A 40 12.43 29.81 -9.79
C GLU A 40 12.68 28.46 -10.46
N ASN A 41 13.92 28.00 -10.49
CA ASN A 41 14.33 26.78 -11.19
C ASN A 41 14.35 25.53 -10.31
N LYS A 42 14.04 25.64 -9.00
CA LYS A 42 14.05 24.54 -8.03
C LYS A 42 13.35 23.28 -8.50
N HIS A 43 12.23 23.43 -9.21
CA HIS A 43 11.42 22.32 -9.70
C HIS A 43 12.15 21.41 -10.71
N PHE A 44 13.15 21.91 -11.43
CA PHE A 44 13.90 21.14 -12.42
C PHE A 44 14.94 20.21 -11.80
N TYR A 45 15.53 20.61 -10.67
CA TYR A 45 16.61 19.86 -10.03
C TYR A 45 16.25 19.27 -8.67
N ALA A 46 15.02 19.48 -8.19
CA ALA A 46 14.54 19.03 -6.88
C ALA A 46 14.86 17.56 -6.59
N LEU A 47 14.77 16.69 -7.59
CA LEU A 47 15.07 15.27 -7.42
C LEU A 47 16.53 14.98 -7.05
N ALA A 48 17.46 15.88 -7.37
CA ALA A 48 18.88 15.76 -7.04
C ALA A 48 19.30 16.61 -5.82
N GLU A 49 18.72 17.80 -5.65
CA GLU A 49 19.08 18.74 -4.59
C GLU A 49 17.86 19.55 -4.12
N PHE A 50 17.74 19.76 -2.82
CA PHE A 50 16.73 20.59 -2.18
C PHE A 50 17.35 21.51 -1.13
N THR A 51 17.04 22.79 -1.24
CA THR A 51 17.55 23.83 -0.33
C THR A 51 16.40 24.70 0.15
N VAL A 52 16.38 25.04 1.44
CA VAL A 52 15.48 26.04 2.04
C VAL A 52 16.34 27.18 2.57
N LEU A 53 16.07 28.41 2.16
CA LEU A 53 16.81 29.60 2.60
C LEU A 53 16.22 30.17 3.90
N LYS A 54 17.07 30.77 4.74
CA LYS A 54 16.60 31.50 5.92
C LYS A 54 15.93 32.82 5.49
N PRO A 55 14.83 33.25 6.14
CA PRO A 55 14.23 34.55 5.85
C PRO A 55 15.23 35.70 5.98
N GLY A 56 15.40 36.48 4.90
CA GLY A 56 16.27 37.66 4.87
C GLY A 56 17.77 37.38 4.95
N HIS A 57 18.22 36.14 4.78
CA HIS A 57 19.63 35.76 4.78
C HIS A 57 19.99 34.96 3.53
N VAL A 58 21.26 35.02 3.13
CA VAL A 58 21.80 34.22 2.00
C VAL A 58 22.04 32.76 2.42
N ASP A 59 22.15 32.49 3.72
CA ASP A 59 22.43 31.16 4.25
C ASP A 59 21.22 30.22 4.15
N ALA A 60 21.49 28.98 3.73
CA ALA A 60 20.52 27.90 3.75
C ALA A 60 20.11 27.54 5.21
N ALA A 61 18.81 27.50 5.44
CA ALA A 61 18.19 26.94 6.63
C ALA A 61 18.28 25.40 6.64
N PHE A 62 18.10 24.81 5.46
CA PHE A 62 18.21 23.39 5.18
C PHE A 62 18.84 23.18 3.81
N HIS A 63 19.72 22.20 3.67
CA HIS A 63 20.14 21.73 2.36
C HIS A 63 20.35 20.22 2.38
N ALA A 64 19.87 19.58 1.32
CA ALA A 64 20.02 18.16 1.06
C ALA A 64 20.28 17.93 -0.42
N THR A 65 21.25 17.09 -0.69
CA THR A 65 21.41 16.39 -1.96
C THR A 65 20.76 15.02 -1.84
N PHE A 66 20.48 14.36 -2.95
CA PHE A 66 19.85 13.05 -2.96
C PHE A 66 20.66 12.10 -3.81
N ALA A 67 20.95 10.91 -3.29
CA ALA A 67 21.51 9.84 -4.07
C ALA A 67 20.47 9.29 -5.05
N ARG A 68 20.98 8.65 -6.11
CA ARG A 68 20.17 7.80 -6.98
C ARG A 68 19.55 6.69 -6.12
N GLY A 69 18.23 6.52 -6.17
CA GLY A 69 17.53 5.47 -5.43
C GLY A 69 18.13 4.08 -5.71
N ARG A 70 18.32 3.28 -4.65
CA ARG A 70 18.76 1.89 -4.79
C ARG A 70 17.56 0.99 -5.13
N ASP A 71 17.81 0.01 -6.01
CA ASP A 71 16.83 -1.02 -6.37
C ASP A 71 16.64 -2.01 -5.20
N GLU A 72 15.85 -1.62 -4.20
CA GLU A 72 15.26 -2.59 -3.27
C GLU A 72 13.85 -2.91 -3.75
N ALA A 73 13.67 -4.12 -4.27
CA ALA A 73 12.42 -4.61 -4.82
C ALA A 73 11.34 -4.68 -3.73
N GLY A 74 10.20 -4.01 -3.93
CA GLY A 74 8.98 -4.39 -3.20
C GLY A 74 7.95 -3.29 -2.93
N ALA A 75 8.36 -2.02 -2.82
CA ALA A 75 7.41 -0.92 -2.71
C ALA A 75 8.05 0.38 -3.19
N ILE A 76 7.23 1.32 -3.63
CA ILE A 76 7.65 2.67 -4.03
C ILE A 76 8.06 3.40 -2.74
N PHE A 77 9.26 3.10 -2.26
CA PHE A 77 9.93 3.83 -1.20
C PHE A 77 10.80 4.88 -1.88
N LEU A 78 10.51 6.15 -1.62
CA LEU A 78 11.40 7.22 -2.03
C LEU A 78 12.56 7.26 -1.02
N PHE A 79 13.69 6.66 -1.39
CA PHE A 79 14.95 6.81 -0.66
C PHE A 79 15.58 8.15 -1.06
N LEU A 80 15.44 9.17 -0.22
CA LEU A 80 16.33 10.33 -0.29
C LEU A 80 17.67 9.95 0.36
N LEU A 81 18.81 10.54 -0.04
CA LEU A 81 19.77 11.21 0.87
C LEU A 81 21.17 11.51 0.30
N ILE A 82 21.67 12.70 0.66
CA ILE A 82 22.86 13.11 1.43
C ILE A 82 22.57 14.56 1.94
N PRO A 83 22.41 14.82 3.24
CA PRO A 83 22.14 16.17 3.77
C PRO A 83 23.43 16.97 4.03
N MET A 84 23.44 18.28 3.72
CA MET A 84 24.41 19.22 4.26
C MET A 84 23.68 20.46 4.79
N LEU A 85 23.63 20.58 6.13
CA LEU A 85 23.01 21.60 6.99
C LEU A 85 21.53 21.42 7.37
N LEU A 86 21.30 21.18 8.67
CA LEU A 86 20.19 21.76 9.41
C LEU A 86 20.72 22.94 10.25
N THR A 87 20.06 24.10 10.18
CA THR A 87 20.21 25.14 11.20
C THR A 87 18.98 25.16 12.10
N SER A 88 19.19 25.09 13.41
CA SER A 88 18.11 25.15 14.39
C SER A 88 17.45 26.53 14.38
N LEU A 89 16.11 26.56 14.43
CA LEU A 89 15.28 27.78 14.56
C LEU A 89 15.28 28.34 16.00
N GLY A 90 16.38 28.23 16.73
CA GLY A 90 16.51 28.68 18.13
C GLY A 90 17.26 30.01 18.27
N ARG A 91 16.92 30.82 19.30
CA ARG A 91 17.59 32.09 19.68
C ARG A 91 19.04 31.95 20.18
N LEU A 92 19.58 30.73 20.21
CA LEU A 92 20.98 30.45 20.56
C LEU A 92 21.83 30.43 19.29
N PRO A 93 23.14 30.75 19.36
CA PRO A 93 24.02 30.76 18.19
C PRO A 93 23.85 29.46 17.39
N SER A 94 23.56 29.63 16.10
CA SER A 94 23.11 28.59 15.17
C SER A 94 23.99 27.35 15.22
N GLN A 95 23.55 26.35 15.96
CA GLN A 95 24.24 25.07 16.03
C GLN A 95 23.92 24.32 14.74
N HIS A 96 24.92 24.24 13.86
CA HIS A 96 24.83 23.45 12.63
C HIS A 96 24.79 21.98 13.01
N VAL A 97 23.65 21.32 12.79
CA VAL A 97 23.54 19.87 12.96
C VAL A 97 23.97 19.25 11.64
N LYS A 98 25.14 18.59 11.65
CA LYS A 98 25.57 17.74 10.55
C LYS A 98 24.86 16.39 10.71
N LEU A 99 24.05 16.05 9.72
CA LEU A 99 23.46 14.73 9.59
C LEU A 99 24.47 13.79 8.93
N SER A 100 24.28 12.48 9.11
CA SER A 100 25.18 11.47 8.53
C SER A 100 25.04 11.42 7.01
N ALA A 101 26.15 11.17 6.31
CA ALA A 101 26.17 11.10 4.84
C ALA A 101 25.49 9.81 4.30
N ASP A 102 25.42 8.78 5.13
CA ASP A 102 24.76 7.50 4.87
C ASP A 102 23.35 7.44 5.48
N LEU A 103 22.81 8.58 5.92
CA LEU A 103 21.45 8.65 6.42
C LEU A 103 20.49 8.13 5.34
N VAL A 104 19.50 7.34 5.74
CA VAL A 104 18.39 6.77 4.98
C VAL A 104 17.09 7.20 5.66
N VAL A 105 16.20 7.88 4.95
CA VAL A 105 14.89 8.29 5.47
C VAL A 105 13.84 7.65 4.59
N SER A 106 13.00 6.86 5.23
CA SER A 106 11.99 6.06 4.56
C SER A 106 10.62 6.69 4.74
N TYR A 107 9.98 7.01 3.61
CA TYR A 107 8.59 7.43 3.57
C TYR A 107 7.76 6.41 2.80
N ARG A 108 6.54 6.21 3.30
CA ARG A 108 5.49 5.48 2.61
C ARG A 108 4.54 6.47 1.96
N LEU A 109 4.27 6.24 0.68
CA LEU A 109 3.39 7.07 -0.12
C LEU A 109 2.16 6.25 -0.52
N ALA A 110 0.98 6.83 -0.34
CA ALA A 110 -0.20 6.31 -1.02
C ALA A 110 -0.09 6.63 -2.51
N PHE A 111 -0.74 5.84 -3.35
CA PHE A 111 -0.84 6.16 -4.77
C PHE A 111 -2.18 5.71 -5.35
N GLU A 112 -2.52 6.33 -6.47
CA GLU A 112 -3.62 5.91 -7.33
C GLU A 112 -3.10 5.57 -8.72
N THR A 113 -3.78 4.62 -9.38
CA THR A 113 -3.49 4.29 -10.77
C THR A 113 -4.65 4.75 -11.64
N ARG A 114 -4.36 5.54 -12.67
CA ARG A 114 -5.34 5.97 -13.68
C ARG A 114 -4.98 5.39 -15.03
N ARG A 115 -5.95 4.83 -15.74
CA ARG A 115 -5.73 4.27 -17.07
C ARG A 115 -6.09 5.29 -18.14
N ILE A 116 -5.16 5.59 -19.03
CA ILE A 116 -5.39 6.33 -20.27
C ILE A 116 -5.49 5.32 -21.40
N VAL A 117 -6.60 5.36 -22.15
CA VAL A 117 -6.81 4.52 -23.32
C VAL A 117 -6.70 5.38 -24.56
N GLY A 118 -5.73 5.07 -25.42
CA GLY A 118 -5.49 5.72 -26.70
C GLY A 118 -5.95 4.85 -27.86
N ASN A 119 -6.74 5.42 -28.76
CA ASN A 119 -7.18 4.79 -30.01
C ASN A 119 -6.49 5.47 -31.20
N ASP A 120 -5.18 5.27 -31.35
CA ASP A 120 -4.43 5.75 -32.51
C ASP A 120 -4.17 4.59 -33.48
N VAL A 121 -4.66 4.74 -34.71
CA VAL A 121 -4.53 3.73 -35.79
C VAL A 121 -3.05 3.45 -36.12
N LYS A 122 -2.14 4.41 -35.89
CA LYS A 122 -0.70 4.24 -36.11
C LYS A 122 -0.01 3.39 -35.03
N ILE A 123 -0.61 3.27 -33.84
CA ILE A 123 -0.06 2.53 -32.69
C ILE A 123 -0.62 1.08 -32.67
N GLY A 124 -1.19 0.64 -33.80
CA GLY A 124 -1.92 -0.61 -33.92
C GLY A 124 -3.39 -0.37 -33.61
N GLY A 125 -4.29 -0.71 -34.53
CA GLY A 125 -5.73 -0.47 -34.44
C GLY A 125 -6.48 -1.22 -33.33
N HIS A 126 -5.78 -1.60 -32.26
CA HIS A 126 -6.27 -2.27 -31.08
C HIS A 126 -5.88 -1.41 -29.88
N GLY A 127 -6.87 -0.88 -29.16
CA GLY A 127 -6.68 0.20 -28.17
C GLY A 127 -5.43 0.03 -27.29
N SER A 128 -4.55 1.03 -27.37
CA SER A 128 -3.38 1.13 -26.51
C SER A 128 -3.80 1.64 -25.14
N ALA A 129 -3.25 1.08 -24.07
CA ALA A 129 -3.49 1.61 -22.73
C ALA A 129 -2.18 1.88 -22.02
N ILE A 130 -2.10 3.07 -21.41
CA ILE A 130 -1.01 3.44 -20.52
C ILE A 130 -1.64 3.73 -19.16
N SER A 131 -1.17 3.03 -18.14
CA SER A 131 -1.55 3.34 -16.77
C SER A 131 -0.58 4.39 -16.22
N ILE A 132 -1.10 5.37 -15.51
CA ILE A 132 -0.35 6.40 -14.80
C ILE A 132 -0.46 6.11 -13.31
N VAL A 133 0.68 6.14 -12.62
CA VAL A 133 0.77 6.06 -11.16
C VAL A 133 0.94 7.47 -10.62
N ILE A 134 0.01 7.89 -9.75
CA ILE A 134 -0.02 9.21 -9.14
C ILE A 134 0.27 9.04 -7.66
N LEU A 135 1.45 9.47 -7.22
CA LEU A 135 1.91 9.41 -5.84
C LEU A 135 1.29 10.55 -5.02
N ASP A 136 0.79 10.24 -3.82
CA ASP A 136 0.26 11.23 -2.89
C ASP A 136 1.39 11.84 -2.05
N PHE A 137 2.11 12.78 -2.65
CA PHE A 137 3.13 13.58 -1.97
C PHE A 137 2.56 14.56 -0.94
N LYS A 138 1.24 14.78 -0.87
CA LYS A 138 0.64 15.69 0.13
C LYS A 138 0.46 15.04 1.49
N LYS A 139 0.40 13.71 1.53
CA LYS A 139 0.21 12.93 2.76
C LYS A 139 1.27 11.84 2.91
N PRO A 140 2.57 12.20 2.87
CA PRO A 140 3.63 11.22 3.05
C PRO A 140 3.61 10.71 4.49
N THR A 141 3.73 9.39 4.65
CA THR A 141 3.79 8.76 5.98
C THR A 141 5.24 8.44 6.30
N PHE A 142 5.82 9.12 7.29
CA PHE A 142 7.16 8.81 7.77
C PHE A 142 7.20 7.39 8.36
N VAL A 143 8.19 6.59 7.96
CA VAL A 143 8.36 5.21 8.43
C VAL A 143 9.55 5.10 9.37
N SER A 144 10.76 5.36 8.87
CA SER A 144 12.00 5.18 9.63
C SER A 144 13.08 6.15 9.19
N VAL A 145 14.10 6.28 10.03
CA VAL A 145 15.33 7.02 9.76
C VAL A 145 16.51 6.23 10.29
N GLU A 146 17.50 5.99 9.44
CA GLU A 146 18.66 5.13 9.73
C GLU A 146 19.94 5.82 9.25
N PRO A 147 20.94 6.10 10.11
CA PRO A 147 20.94 5.90 11.56
C PRO A 147 19.94 6.82 12.27
N GLU A 148 19.58 6.45 13.51
CA GLU A 148 18.60 7.21 14.30
C GLU A 148 19.08 8.66 14.54
N VAL A 149 18.22 9.62 14.18
CA VAL A 149 18.47 11.05 14.39
C VAL A 149 17.88 11.48 15.73
N THR A 150 18.72 11.64 16.75
CA THR A 150 18.28 12.01 18.10
C THR A 150 17.96 13.50 18.25
N ALA A 151 18.66 14.37 17.53
CA ALA A 151 18.48 15.82 17.57
C ALA A 151 17.97 16.35 16.22
N GLY A 152 16.85 17.08 16.24
CA GLY A 152 16.31 17.74 15.05
C GLY A 152 15.49 16.86 14.11
N ARG A 153 15.07 15.66 14.56
CA ARG A 153 14.20 14.74 13.79
C ARG A 153 12.93 15.41 13.28
N ASP A 154 12.21 16.12 14.15
CA ASP A 154 10.96 16.79 13.78
C ASP A 154 11.18 17.89 12.73
N VAL A 155 12.31 18.59 12.84
CA VAL A 155 12.70 19.65 11.89
C VAL A 155 13.08 19.05 10.54
N LEU A 156 13.81 17.92 10.54
CA LEU A 156 14.11 17.16 9.33
C LEU A 156 12.81 16.70 8.65
N ILE A 157 11.90 16.05 9.38
CA ILE A 157 10.60 15.59 8.86
C ILE A 157 9.82 16.75 8.25
N ARG A 158 9.82 17.92 8.90
CA ARG A 158 9.16 19.13 8.37
C ARG A 158 9.76 19.57 7.03
N TYR A 159 11.08 19.67 6.92
CA TYR A 159 11.73 20.06 5.66
C TYR A 159 11.51 19.03 4.55
N LEU A 160 11.46 17.74 4.89
CA LEU A 160 11.14 16.69 3.92
C LEU A 160 9.68 16.76 3.46
N ASN A 161 8.75 17.18 4.32
CA ASN A 161 7.37 17.47 3.89
C ASN A 161 7.32 18.68 2.93
N GLU A 162 8.09 19.75 3.19
CA GLU A 162 8.22 20.87 2.24
C GLU A 162 8.81 20.42 0.90
N TYR A 163 9.76 19.49 0.93
CA TYR A 163 10.32 18.86 -0.27
C TYR A 163 9.27 18.07 -1.08
N PHE A 164 8.43 17.26 -0.41
CA PHE A 164 7.35 16.53 -1.09
C PHE A 164 6.34 17.47 -1.76
N GLU A 165 6.00 18.59 -1.12
CA GLU A 165 5.15 19.62 -1.72
C GLU A 165 5.81 20.24 -2.96
N LEU A 166 7.11 20.54 -2.91
CA LEU A 166 7.85 21.00 -4.10
C LEU A 166 7.80 19.98 -5.23
N LEU A 167 8.04 18.70 -4.95
CA LEU A 167 7.94 17.64 -5.95
C LEU A 167 6.52 17.52 -6.52
N HIS A 168 5.50 17.71 -5.68
CA HIS A 168 4.11 17.68 -6.12
C HIS A 168 3.82 18.79 -7.13
N VAL A 169 4.16 20.04 -6.77
CA VAL A 169 3.99 21.22 -7.63
C VAL A 169 4.80 21.09 -8.93
N ALA A 170 5.98 20.48 -8.87
CA ALA A 170 6.83 20.22 -10.03
C ALA A 170 6.31 19.12 -10.96
N GLY A 171 5.25 18.39 -10.59
CA GLY A 171 4.69 17.30 -11.39
C GLY A 171 5.44 15.97 -11.25
N HIS A 172 6.45 15.87 -10.39
CA HIS A 172 7.24 14.65 -10.16
C HIS A 172 6.46 13.54 -9.42
N HIS A 173 5.19 13.80 -9.08
CA HIS A 173 4.28 12.84 -8.47
C HIS A 173 3.58 11.93 -9.48
N VAL A 174 3.76 12.17 -10.77
CA VAL A 174 3.09 11.44 -11.85
C VAL A 174 4.12 10.61 -12.62
N LEU A 175 3.95 9.30 -12.63
CA LEU A 175 4.82 8.34 -13.31
C LEU A 175 4.01 7.45 -14.27
N PHE A 176 4.64 6.92 -15.31
CA PHE A 176 3.99 5.99 -16.22
C PHE A 176 4.24 4.55 -15.77
N SER A 177 3.19 3.74 -15.66
CA SER A 177 3.34 2.28 -15.53
C SER A 177 3.62 1.65 -16.89
N LEU A 178 3.82 0.33 -16.89
CA LEU A 178 4.10 -0.42 -18.12
C LEU A 178 2.99 -0.21 -19.15
N PRO A 179 3.35 0.19 -20.38
CA PRO A 179 2.36 0.33 -21.43
C PRO A 179 1.84 -1.04 -21.87
N GLN A 180 0.54 -1.11 -22.12
CA GLN A 180 -0.13 -2.30 -22.61
C GLN A 180 -0.51 -2.07 -24.08
N PHE A 181 0.27 -2.68 -24.97
CA PHE A 181 0.03 -2.69 -26.41
C PHE A 181 -0.37 -4.12 -26.81
N GLY A 182 -1.55 -4.28 -27.40
CA GLY A 182 -2.00 -5.59 -27.87
C GLY A 182 -3.50 -5.69 -28.10
N PRO A 183 -3.97 -6.77 -28.76
CA PRO A 183 -5.38 -7.01 -28.95
C PRO A 183 -6.09 -7.15 -27.59
N GLN A 184 -7.21 -6.42 -27.41
CA GLN A 184 -8.05 -6.50 -26.21
C GLN A 184 -8.62 -7.90 -25.93
N SER A 185 -8.46 -8.84 -26.86
CA SER A 185 -8.92 -10.23 -26.73
C SER A 185 -8.01 -11.11 -25.86
N GLY A 186 -6.80 -10.64 -25.50
CA GLY A 186 -5.95 -11.31 -24.53
C GLY A 186 -6.30 -10.90 -23.10
N MET A 187 -6.07 -11.78 -22.12
CA MET A 187 -6.17 -11.40 -20.70
C MET A 187 -5.18 -10.26 -20.44
N PRO A 188 -5.64 -9.08 -19.96
CA PRO A 188 -4.75 -7.97 -19.68
C PRO A 188 -3.78 -8.38 -18.56
N MET A 189 -2.51 -7.96 -18.69
CA MET A 189 -1.53 -8.16 -17.63
C MET A 189 -2.04 -7.52 -16.34
N VAL A 190 -2.22 -8.35 -15.31
CA VAL A 190 -2.62 -7.90 -13.98
C VAL A 190 -1.40 -7.34 -13.27
N ILE A 191 -1.48 -6.09 -12.83
CA ILE A 191 -0.44 -5.44 -12.03
C ILE A 191 -1.02 -5.28 -10.63
N ASP A 192 -0.58 -6.15 -9.73
CA ASP A 192 -0.98 -6.13 -8.32
C ASP A 192 0.25 -5.90 -7.44
N HIS A 193 0.40 -4.66 -6.97
CA HIS A 193 1.53 -4.27 -6.11
C HIS A 193 1.43 -4.84 -4.69
N SER A 194 0.26 -5.31 -4.25
CA SER A 194 0.07 -5.89 -2.91
C SER A 194 0.88 -7.18 -2.72
N LEU A 195 1.01 -7.95 -3.81
CA LEU A 195 1.73 -9.24 -3.85
C LEU A 195 3.27 -9.08 -3.89
N MET A 196 3.78 -7.86 -4.04
CA MET A 196 5.23 -7.60 -4.10
C MET A 196 5.88 -7.35 -2.75
N SER A 197 5.09 -7.07 -1.71
CA SER A 197 5.64 -6.65 -0.42
C SER A 197 6.35 -7.82 0.28
N THR A 198 7.68 -7.82 0.24
CA THR A 198 8.54 -8.74 0.99
C THR A 198 8.83 -8.22 2.40
N SER A 199 8.80 -6.91 2.59
CA SER A 199 9.02 -6.22 3.86
C SER A 199 7.69 -5.78 4.48
N GLN A 200 7.33 -6.49 5.55
CA GLN A 200 6.16 -6.27 6.39
C GLN A 200 6.27 -4.99 7.24
N LEU A 201 6.26 -3.82 6.60
CA LEU A 201 6.00 -2.56 7.31
C LEU A 201 4.48 -2.43 7.48
N TRP A 202 3.95 -3.20 8.43
CA TRP A 202 2.53 -3.26 8.77
C TRP A 202 2.02 -1.86 9.13
N VAL A 203 0.95 -1.41 8.48
CA VAL A 203 0.25 -0.21 8.92
C VAL A 203 -0.53 -0.56 10.17
N GLY A 204 -0.38 0.23 11.24
CA GLY A 204 -1.09 -0.01 12.49
C GLY A 204 -2.61 0.18 12.38
N ASP A 205 -3.06 1.01 11.43
CA ASP A 205 -4.47 1.38 11.25
C ASP A 205 -4.85 1.63 9.78
N ILE A 206 -6.15 1.50 9.50
CA ILE A 206 -6.78 1.98 8.28
C ILE A 206 -7.73 3.10 8.69
N HIS A 207 -7.46 4.32 8.24
CA HIS A 207 -8.31 5.48 8.52
C HIS A 207 -8.60 5.69 10.02
N GLY A 208 -7.60 5.50 10.88
CA GLY A 208 -7.72 5.63 12.33
C GLY A 208 -8.28 4.40 13.04
N ILE A 209 -8.65 3.34 12.31
CA ILE A 209 -9.13 2.08 12.88
C ILE A 209 -7.98 1.07 12.90
N THR A 210 -7.51 0.74 14.10
CA THR A 210 -6.38 -0.16 14.31
C THR A 210 -6.72 -1.61 13.96
N VAL A 211 -5.69 -2.38 13.59
CA VAL A 211 -5.82 -3.84 13.37
C VAL A 211 -6.46 -4.57 14.57
N ASN A 212 -6.15 -4.12 15.79
CA ASN A 212 -6.71 -4.67 17.03
C ASN A 212 -8.21 -4.43 17.15
N GLN A 213 -8.69 -3.23 16.78
CA GLN A 213 -10.12 -2.91 16.78
C GLN A 213 -10.88 -3.74 15.74
N ILE A 214 -10.30 -3.90 14.54
CA ILE A 214 -10.89 -4.76 13.50
C ILE A 214 -10.99 -6.21 13.99
N ASN A 215 -9.90 -6.76 14.52
CA ASN A 215 -9.85 -8.13 15.01
C ASN A 215 -10.78 -8.36 16.21
N ALA A 216 -10.90 -7.40 17.12
CA ALA A 216 -11.83 -7.47 18.25
C ALA A 216 -13.29 -7.48 17.75
N HIS A 217 -13.62 -6.63 16.78
CA HIS A 217 -14.95 -6.59 16.18
C HIS A 217 -15.29 -7.91 15.47
N LEU A 218 -14.40 -8.41 14.61
CA LEU A 218 -14.58 -9.66 13.88
C LEU A 218 -14.71 -10.86 14.83
N THR A 219 -13.92 -10.88 15.92
CA THR A 219 -14.04 -11.90 16.97
C THR A 219 -15.41 -11.83 17.65
N SER A 220 -15.93 -10.64 17.92
CA SER A 220 -17.26 -10.46 18.50
C SER A 220 -18.36 -10.96 17.55
N VAL A 221 -18.27 -10.66 16.25
CA VAL A 221 -19.22 -11.14 15.23
C VAL A 221 -19.16 -12.66 15.10
N TRP A 222 -17.96 -13.23 15.05
CA TRP A 222 -17.76 -14.68 15.05
C TRP A 222 -18.33 -15.33 16.31
N LEU A 223 -18.10 -14.76 17.50
CA LEU A 223 -18.62 -15.32 18.74
C LEU A 223 -20.15 -15.34 18.76
N LYS A 224 -20.80 -14.27 18.27
CA LYS A 224 -22.26 -14.24 18.10
C LYS A 224 -22.72 -15.35 17.15
N SER A 225 -22.04 -15.54 16.03
CA SER A 225 -22.30 -16.64 15.08
C SER A 225 -22.14 -18.00 15.76
N ALA A 226 -21.08 -18.21 16.54
CA ALA A 226 -20.79 -19.45 17.24
C ALA A 226 -21.86 -19.79 18.30
N MET A 227 -22.32 -18.78 19.06
CA MET A 227 -23.42 -18.96 20.00
C MET A 227 -24.72 -19.37 19.30
N LEU A 228 -25.00 -18.79 18.13
CA LEU A 228 -26.17 -19.14 17.32
C LEU A 228 -26.07 -20.55 16.70
N ALA A 229 -24.85 -21.05 16.47
CA ALA A 229 -24.60 -22.40 15.96
C ALA A 229 -24.71 -23.48 17.05
N GLN A 230 -24.30 -23.20 18.29
CA GLN A 230 -24.39 -24.14 19.41
C GLN A 230 -25.81 -24.39 19.91
N HIS A 231 -26.67 -23.38 19.85
CA HIS A 231 -28.07 -23.56 20.16
C HIS A 231 -28.75 -24.29 18.99
N ASP A 232 -29.01 -25.59 19.17
CA ASP A 232 -29.90 -26.42 18.33
C ASP A 232 -31.30 -25.77 18.28
N THR A 233 -31.43 -24.74 17.44
CA THR A 233 -32.61 -23.88 17.44
C THR A 233 -33.23 -23.86 16.06
N LYS A 234 -34.40 -24.51 16.06
CA LYS A 234 -35.64 -24.21 15.34
C LYS A 234 -35.51 -23.89 13.84
N VAL A 235 -36.26 -24.66 13.06
CA VAL A 235 -36.63 -24.37 11.67
C VAL A 235 -36.93 -22.86 11.52
N GLY A 236 -36.09 -22.14 10.77
CA GLY A 236 -36.32 -20.72 10.44
C GLY A 236 -35.17 -19.73 10.69
N ILE A 237 -34.06 -20.12 11.33
CA ILE A 237 -32.88 -19.22 11.48
C ILE A 237 -32.07 -19.20 10.17
N ASP A 238 -31.78 -18.00 9.65
CA ASP A 238 -30.99 -17.80 8.42
C ASP A 238 -29.55 -18.31 8.60
N TRP A 239 -29.15 -19.29 7.78
CA TRP A 239 -27.82 -19.89 7.78
C TRP A 239 -26.69 -18.86 7.64
N ARG A 240 -26.96 -17.71 6.99
CA ARG A 240 -26.02 -16.59 6.84
C ARG A 240 -25.53 -16.04 8.19
N THR A 241 -26.31 -16.22 9.25
CA THR A 241 -25.95 -15.75 10.60
C THR A 241 -25.01 -16.69 11.34
N ARG A 242 -24.86 -17.93 10.85
CA ARG A 242 -24.03 -19.00 11.45
C ARG A 242 -22.77 -19.31 10.62
N CYS A 243 -22.76 -18.92 9.34
CA CYS A 243 -21.72 -19.32 8.39
C CYS A 243 -20.30 -18.88 8.75
N LEU A 244 -20.16 -17.83 9.58
CA LEU A 244 -18.85 -17.37 10.05
C LEU A 244 -18.21 -18.33 11.07
N SER A 245 -19.00 -19.14 11.78
CA SER A 245 -18.51 -20.11 12.76
C SER A 245 -18.66 -21.55 12.30
N GLU A 246 -19.75 -21.87 11.60
CA GLU A 246 -20.01 -23.21 11.08
C GLU A 246 -20.78 -23.16 9.76
N PHE A 247 -20.36 -23.95 8.79
CA PHE A 247 -21.06 -24.09 7.52
C PHE A 247 -21.18 -25.57 7.13
N SER A 248 -22.35 -25.97 6.65
CA SER A 248 -22.59 -27.33 6.14
C SER A 248 -23.26 -27.30 4.78
N SER A 249 -22.88 -28.24 3.92
CA SER A 249 -23.39 -28.35 2.54
C SER A 249 -24.91 -28.60 2.48
N SER A 250 -25.48 -29.23 3.51
CA SER A 250 -26.93 -29.48 3.64
C SER A 250 -27.74 -28.20 3.84
N SER A 251 -27.13 -27.17 4.45
CA SER A 251 -27.79 -25.89 4.72
C SER A 251 -28.03 -25.04 3.46
N HIS A 252 -27.38 -25.37 2.34
CA HIS A 252 -27.39 -24.55 1.13
C HIS A 252 -27.89 -25.27 -0.14
N GLY A 253 -28.38 -26.52 -0.03
CA GLY A 253 -28.78 -27.30 -1.22
C GLY A 253 -27.65 -27.52 -2.24
N ALA A 254 -26.40 -27.27 -1.83
CA ALA A 254 -25.20 -27.29 -2.66
C ALA A 254 -24.74 -28.74 -2.89
N ARG A 255 -25.53 -29.50 -3.64
CA ARG A 255 -25.24 -30.91 -3.95
C ARG A 255 -24.03 -31.11 -4.87
N SER A 256 -23.53 -30.04 -5.50
CA SER A 256 -22.46 -30.09 -6.51
C SER A 256 -21.05 -30.17 -5.93
N TYR A 257 -20.81 -29.76 -4.68
CA TYR A 257 -19.46 -29.62 -4.10
C TYR A 257 -19.10 -30.72 -3.09
N GLY A 258 -19.86 -31.81 -3.06
CA GLY A 258 -19.72 -32.86 -2.06
C GLY A 258 -20.38 -32.49 -0.73
N ARG A 259 -20.37 -33.43 0.23
CA ARG A 259 -21.02 -33.25 1.53
C ARG A 259 -19.98 -32.96 2.58
N PHE A 260 -20.11 -31.81 3.22
CA PHE A 260 -19.10 -31.38 4.17
C PHE A 260 -19.66 -30.51 5.28
N LYS A 261 -18.93 -30.47 6.39
CA LYS A 261 -19.13 -29.58 7.52
C LYS A 261 -17.81 -28.91 7.84
N VAL A 262 -17.82 -27.58 7.94
CA VAL A 262 -16.66 -26.77 8.28
C VAL A 262 -16.96 -26.03 9.56
N LYS A 263 -16.02 -26.08 10.49
CA LYS A 263 -15.99 -25.25 11.68
C LYS A 263 -14.84 -24.27 11.58
N PHE A 264 -15.17 -23.00 11.69
CA PHE A 264 -14.22 -21.89 11.64
C PHE A 264 -13.92 -21.39 13.04
N GLY A 265 -12.64 -21.12 13.30
CA GLY A 265 -12.21 -20.27 14.40
C GLY A 265 -12.42 -18.79 14.08
N PRO A 266 -12.16 -17.88 15.04
CA PRO A 266 -12.33 -16.46 14.83
C PRO A 266 -11.43 -15.99 13.67
N PRO A 267 -11.99 -15.25 12.69
CA PRO A 267 -11.19 -14.71 11.60
C PRO A 267 -10.26 -13.61 12.14
N ARG A 268 -9.13 -13.46 11.46
CA ARG A 268 -8.15 -12.40 11.76
C ARG A 268 -7.86 -11.59 10.53
N VAL A 269 -7.48 -10.35 10.75
CA VAL A 269 -7.12 -9.39 9.73
C VAL A 269 -5.75 -8.81 10.05
N GLU A 270 -4.95 -8.62 9.02
CA GLU A 270 -3.74 -7.82 9.05
C GLU A 270 -3.78 -6.79 7.92
N ILE A 271 -3.29 -5.58 8.18
CA ILE A 271 -3.40 -4.45 7.25
C ILE A 271 -2.19 -4.42 6.32
N LEU A 272 -2.43 -4.56 5.00
CA LEU A 272 -1.38 -4.38 4.00
C LEU A 272 -1.22 -2.91 3.66
N CYS A 273 -2.33 -2.24 3.35
CA CYS A 273 -2.37 -0.82 3.03
C CYS A 273 -3.74 -0.21 3.39
N SER A 274 -3.94 1.07 3.08
CA SER A 274 -5.23 1.75 3.32
C SER A 274 -6.40 1.18 2.50
N LYS A 275 -6.13 0.35 1.48
CA LYS A 275 -7.12 -0.22 0.57
C LYS A 275 -7.19 -1.75 0.61
N GLU A 276 -6.26 -2.43 1.26
CA GLU A 276 -6.15 -3.89 1.18
C GLU A 276 -5.74 -4.46 2.53
N VAL A 277 -6.31 -5.61 2.85
CA VAL A 277 -5.99 -6.39 4.05
C VAL A 277 -5.79 -7.85 3.71
N VAL A 278 -5.04 -8.57 4.54
CA VAL A 278 -5.06 -10.03 4.54
C VAL A 278 -6.11 -10.48 5.55
N VAL A 279 -7.10 -11.25 5.10
CA VAL A 279 -8.06 -11.93 5.97
C VAL A 279 -7.64 -13.39 6.12
N TYR A 280 -7.47 -13.81 7.36
CA TYR A 280 -7.17 -15.18 7.75
C TYR A 280 -8.42 -15.86 8.29
N PHE A 281 -8.84 -16.91 7.60
CA PHE A 281 -9.86 -17.85 8.09
C PHE A 281 -9.16 -19.06 8.69
N ASN A 282 -9.33 -19.23 9.99
CA ASN A 282 -8.85 -20.42 10.69
C ASN A 282 -9.92 -21.51 10.57
N ILE A 283 -9.60 -22.59 9.90
CA ILE A 283 -10.47 -23.77 9.81
C ILE A 283 -10.05 -24.70 10.95
N GLU A 284 -10.85 -24.74 12.00
CA GLU A 284 -10.62 -25.63 13.14
C GLU A 284 -10.80 -27.09 12.70
N GLU A 285 -11.90 -27.37 12.00
CA GLU A 285 -12.29 -28.71 11.55
C GLU A 285 -13.00 -28.62 10.19
N LEU A 286 -12.62 -29.49 9.27
CA LEU A 286 -13.28 -29.70 7.98
C LEU A 286 -13.51 -31.19 7.81
N ASP A 287 -14.77 -31.58 7.84
CA ASP A 287 -15.20 -32.97 7.75
C ASP A 287 -15.94 -33.20 6.44
N LEU A 288 -15.54 -34.24 5.71
CA LEU A 288 -16.14 -34.66 4.45
C LEU A 288 -16.91 -35.96 4.67
N PHE A 289 -18.13 -36.04 4.13
CA PHE A 289 -19.06 -37.14 4.33
C PHE A 289 -19.46 -37.76 3.00
N LYS A 290 -19.77 -39.06 3.04
CA LYS A 290 -20.30 -39.78 1.89
C LYS A 290 -21.80 -39.50 1.68
N TRP A 291 -22.56 -39.35 2.77
CA TRP A 291 -24.02 -39.22 2.79
C TRP A 291 -24.46 -37.99 3.60
N ASP A 292 -25.73 -37.60 3.48
CA ASP A 292 -26.32 -36.44 4.19
C ASP A 292 -26.62 -36.75 5.67
N ASP A 293 -25.79 -37.57 6.30
CA ASP A 293 -25.86 -37.93 7.70
C ASP A 293 -24.56 -37.50 8.40
N PHE A 294 -24.61 -36.31 8.99
CA PHE A 294 -23.49 -35.73 9.73
C PHE A 294 -23.32 -36.33 11.14
N THR A 295 -24.13 -37.32 11.52
CA THR A 295 -23.98 -38.05 12.78
C THR A 295 -23.02 -39.23 12.66
N VAL A 296 -22.75 -39.68 11.43
CA VAL A 296 -21.79 -40.75 11.13
C VAL A 296 -20.37 -40.20 11.12
N ALA A 297 -19.39 -41.06 11.41
CA ALA A 297 -17.98 -40.67 11.31
C ALA A 297 -17.64 -40.14 9.90
N PRO A 298 -16.91 -39.02 9.79
CA PRO A 298 -16.55 -38.45 8.51
C PRO A 298 -15.59 -39.38 7.75
N GLU A 299 -15.68 -39.37 6.42
CA GLU A 299 -14.77 -40.12 5.55
C GLU A 299 -13.35 -39.53 5.61
N ARG A 300 -13.27 -38.20 5.69
CA ARG A 300 -12.01 -37.45 5.86
C ARG A 300 -12.24 -36.29 6.80
N SER A 301 -11.26 -36.02 7.64
CA SER A 301 -11.25 -34.88 8.56
C SER A 301 -9.92 -34.14 8.44
N TYR A 302 -9.97 -32.83 8.31
CA TYR A 302 -8.82 -31.94 8.28
C TYR A 302 -8.93 -30.95 9.44
N LYS A 303 -7.84 -30.69 10.15
CA LYS A 303 -7.85 -29.79 11.32
C LYS A 303 -6.70 -28.79 11.28
N GLY A 304 -6.93 -27.60 11.85
CA GLY A 304 -5.91 -26.58 12.03
C GLY A 304 -5.41 -25.94 10.73
N TRP A 305 -6.27 -25.86 9.71
CA TRP A 305 -5.94 -25.20 8.45
C TRP A 305 -6.09 -23.68 8.59
N LYS A 306 -5.27 -22.93 7.86
CA LYS A 306 -5.39 -21.47 7.78
C LYS A 306 -5.43 -21.07 6.32
N VAL A 307 -6.49 -20.37 5.94
CA VAL A 307 -6.64 -19.80 4.59
C VAL A 307 -6.42 -18.30 4.71
N ALA A 308 -5.51 -17.77 3.90
CA ALA A 308 -5.24 -16.34 3.80
C ALA A 308 -5.74 -15.83 2.45
N MET A 309 -6.43 -14.70 2.44
CA MET A 309 -6.90 -14.04 1.23
C MET A 309 -6.62 -12.54 1.33
N ILE A 310 -6.19 -11.95 0.21
CA ILE A 310 -6.09 -10.49 0.09
C ILE A 310 -7.45 -9.98 -0.31
N VAL A 311 -7.95 -8.99 0.44
CA VAL A 311 -9.31 -8.47 0.32
C VAL A 311 -9.25 -6.97 0.24
N ASN A 312 -10.02 -6.40 -0.69
CA ASN A 312 -10.16 -4.97 -0.83
C ASN A 312 -10.96 -4.39 0.35
N VAL A 313 -10.60 -3.17 0.72
CA VAL A 313 -11.24 -2.40 1.78
C VAL A 313 -12.02 -1.27 1.13
N LEU A 314 -13.34 -1.33 1.27
CA LEU A 314 -14.24 -0.27 0.85
C LEU A 314 -14.41 0.71 2.01
N TYR A 315 -13.96 1.94 1.78
CA TYR A 315 -14.09 3.03 2.72
C TYR A 315 -15.26 3.93 2.33
N SER A 316 -16.12 4.23 3.30
CA SER A 316 -17.20 5.20 3.14
C SER A 316 -17.30 6.08 4.40
N LYS A 317 -17.64 7.35 4.19
CA LYS A 317 -17.97 8.28 5.27
C LYS A 317 -19.45 8.61 5.19
N GLU A 318 -20.14 8.48 6.32
CA GLU A 318 -21.54 8.86 6.48
C GLU A 318 -21.65 10.05 7.46
N CYS A 319 -22.64 10.92 7.23
CA CYS A 319 -22.99 12.08 8.07
C CYS A 319 -21.81 13.02 8.42
N GLU A 320 -21.56 14.06 7.61
CA GLU A 320 -20.65 15.18 7.94
C GLU A 320 -19.30 14.76 8.56
N ASP A 321 -18.65 13.72 8.00
CA ASP A 321 -17.36 13.19 8.46
C ASP A 321 -17.34 12.56 9.87
N GLN A 322 -18.49 12.33 10.53
CA GLN A 322 -18.53 11.80 11.89
C GLN A 322 -18.52 10.27 11.97
N VAL A 323 -19.05 9.58 10.96
CA VAL A 323 -19.09 8.11 10.93
C VAL A 323 -18.22 7.56 9.81
N VAL A 324 -17.25 6.74 10.19
CA VAL A 324 -16.38 6.01 9.26
C VAL A 324 -16.84 4.56 9.17
N ASN A 325 -17.17 4.13 7.95
CA ASN A 325 -17.57 2.77 7.63
C ASN A 325 -16.48 2.10 6.78
N ILE A 326 -15.88 1.04 7.33
CA ILE A 326 -14.94 0.16 6.65
C ILE A 326 -15.65 -1.16 6.35
N LYS A 327 -15.65 -1.58 5.08
CA LYS A 327 -16.21 -2.86 4.63
C LYS A 327 -15.14 -3.68 3.93
N LEU A 328 -15.12 -4.99 4.18
CA LEU A 328 -14.27 -5.93 3.46
C LEU A 328 -15.03 -6.43 2.22
N ASP A 329 -14.45 -6.27 1.05
CA ASP A 329 -15.05 -6.67 -0.22
C ASP A 329 -14.68 -8.11 -0.58
N LEU A 330 -15.58 -9.03 -0.24
CA LEU A 330 -15.43 -10.46 -0.50
C LEU A 330 -16.15 -10.91 -1.79
N SER A 331 -16.51 -9.98 -2.68
CA SER A 331 -17.33 -10.24 -3.88
C SER A 331 -16.57 -10.81 -5.09
#